data_AF-A0A7X3AQC7-F1
#
_entry.id   AF-A0A7X3AQC7-F1
#
_cell.length_a   1.000
_cell.length_b   1.000
_cell.length_c   1.000
_cell.angle_alpha   90.00
_cell.angle_beta   90.00
_cell.angle_gamma   90.00
#
_symmetry.space_group_name_H-M   'P 1'
#
loop_
_entity.id
_entity.type
_entity.pdbx_description
1 polymer ?
#
loop_
_entity_poly.entity_id
_entity_poly.type
_entity_poly.pdbx_seq_one_letter_code
_entity_poly.pdbx_strand_id
1 'polypeptide(L)'
;MVRRMGIPTWGHFFDPAVQGGGCLIDLGTHALDLALWLLNDFSPAYCCAGIFRGPGDSPTPANRWGTWDPAMLRTETGAFGQVVLQSGTVLSLDISWALHVPEDREETVTLCGTAAGAELFPGGYTVSGTQGARLVTTRYQMPEEEQSANRAQLEDFLSSIREHRLPLVTAAQSLVVMQILSGLYRSARELRPVEF
;
A
#
# COMPACT_ATOMS: atom_id res chain seq x y z
N MET A 1 0.66 0.71 4.67
CA MET A 1 1.75 -0.26 4.84
C MET A 1 2.95 0.43 5.45
N VAL A 2 3.26 0.13 6.71
CA VAL A 2 4.32 0.82 7.46
C VAL A 2 5.32 -0.19 7.97
N ARG A 3 6.61 0.11 7.76
CA ARG A 3 7.71 -0.57 8.42
C ARG A 3 8.27 0.29 9.55
N ARG A 4 8.64 -0.37 10.64
CA ARG A 4 9.34 0.23 11.76
C ARG A 4 10.75 0.64 11.34
N MET A 5 11.54 -0.33 10.86
CA MET A 5 12.86 -0.12 10.29
C MET A 5 13.17 -1.17 9.23
N GLY A 6 12.84 -0.85 7.98
CA GLY A 6 13.08 -1.69 6.81
C GLY A 6 13.31 -0.84 5.57
N ILE A 7 14.39 -0.04 5.59
CA ILE A 7 14.89 0.66 4.40
C ILE A 7 15.67 -0.35 3.55
N PRO A 8 15.30 -0.54 2.27
CA PRO A 8 16.04 -1.40 1.35
C PRO A 8 17.48 -0.92 1.19
N THR A 9 18.44 -1.84 1.24
CA THR A 9 19.88 -1.55 1.13
C THR A 9 20.52 -2.13 -0.13
N TRP A 10 19.72 -2.71 -1.02
CA TRP A 10 20.15 -3.32 -2.28
C TRP A 10 19.58 -2.58 -3.48
N GLY A 11 20.10 -2.91 -4.67
CA GLY A 11 19.57 -2.41 -5.94
C GLY A 11 19.64 -0.88 -6.06
N HIS A 12 18.60 -0.31 -6.66
CA HIS A 12 18.53 1.12 -7.00
C HIS A 12 17.43 1.86 -6.23
N PHE A 13 16.95 1.33 -5.10
CA PHE A 13 15.82 1.90 -4.32
C PHE A 13 16.00 3.38 -3.95
N PHE A 14 17.26 3.85 -3.90
CA PHE A 14 17.58 5.22 -3.55
C PHE A 14 17.66 6.18 -4.74
N ASP A 15 17.61 5.67 -5.98
CA ASP A 15 17.69 6.48 -7.19
C ASP A 15 16.30 6.75 -7.77
N PRO A 16 15.76 7.99 -7.65
CA PRO A 16 14.45 8.32 -8.19
C PRO A 16 14.39 8.23 -9.72
N ALA A 17 15.51 8.33 -10.44
CA ALA A 17 15.51 8.20 -11.89
C ALA A 17 15.23 6.76 -12.35
N VAL A 18 15.57 5.77 -11.51
CA VAL A 18 15.33 4.35 -11.78
C VAL A 18 14.02 3.88 -11.16
N GLN A 19 13.69 4.36 -9.95
CA GLN A 19 12.54 3.88 -9.17
C GLN A 19 11.27 4.71 -9.37
N GLY A 20 11.38 5.94 -9.87
CA GLY A 20 10.26 6.89 -9.94
C GLY A 20 9.90 7.55 -8.61
N GLY A 21 10.41 7.05 -7.48
CA GLY A 21 10.17 7.58 -6.14
C GLY A 21 10.67 6.62 -5.05
N GLY A 22 10.27 6.86 -3.81
CA GLY A 22 10.65 6.06 -2.65
C GLY A 22 9.56 5.14 -2.16
N CYS A 23 9.31 5.16 -0.85
CA CYS A 23 8.37 4.24 -0.24
C CYS A 23 6.95 4.36 -0.79
N LEU A 24 6.53 5.51 -1.31
CA LEU A 24 5.18 5.70 -1.81
C LEU A 24 4.93 4.91 -3.09
N ILE A 25 5.89 4.86 -4.03
CA ILE A 25 5.71 4.06 -5.24
C ILE A 25 5.99 2.58 -4.99
N ASP A 26 6.93 2.26 -4.10
CA ASP A 26 7.25 0.89 -3.69
C ASP A 26 6.08 0.23 -2.94
N LEU A 27 5.73 0.73 -1.76
CA LEU A 27 4.72 0.12 -0.89
C LEU A 27 3.31 0.66 -1.13
N GLY A 28 3.19 1.92 -1.55
CA GLY A 28 1.89 2.53 -1.78
C GLY A 28 1.15 1.90 -2.95
N THR A 29 1.86 1.40 -3.98
CA THR A 29 1.26 0.63 -5.07
C THR A 29 0.50 -0.58 -4.53
N HIS A 30 1.15 -1.40 -3.70
CA HIS A 30 0.53 -2.59 -3.12
C HIS A 30 -0.65 -2.24 -2.19
N ALA A 31 -0.47 -1.25 -1.31
CA ALA A 31 -1.50 -0.86 -0.36
C ALA A 31 -2.75 -0.31 -1.05
N LEU A 32 -2.55 0.53 -2.07
CA LEU A 32 -3.63 1.17 -2.78
C LEU A 32 -4.37 0.19 -3.70
N ASP A 33 -3.64 -0.61 -4.47
CA ASP A 33 -4.23 -1.62 -5.36
C ASP A 33 -5.12 -2.58 -4.58
N LEU A 34 -4.60 -3.12 -3.47
CA LEU A 34 -5.35 -4.03 -2.59
C LEU A 34 -6.59 -3.38 -1.98
N ALA A 35 -6.49 -2.12 -1.53
CA ALA A 35 -7.64 -1.41 -0.97
C ALA A 35 -8.74 -1.19 -2.02
N LEU A 36 -8.39 -0.72 -3.22
CA LEU A 36 -9.34 -0.50 -4.31
C LEU A 36 -9.96 -1.82 -4.80
N TRP A 37 -9.17 -2.90 -4.84
CA TRP A 37 -9.64 -4.23 -5.19
C TRP A 37 -10.64 -4.79 -4.18
N LEU A 38 -10.35 -4.67 -2.88
CA LEU A 38 -11.26 -5.09 -1.81
C LEU A 38 -12.58 -4.29 -1.81
N LEU A 39 -12.51 -3.01 -2.18
CA LEU A 39 -13.69 -2.15 -2.31
C LEU A 39 -14.43 -2.34 -3.64
N ASN A 40 -13.77 -2.94 -4.64
CA ASN A 40 -14.22 -2.99 -6.02
C ASN A 40 -14.62 -1.60 -6.57
N ASP A 41 -13.83 -0.58 -6.23
CA ASP A 41 -14.07 0.82 -6.64
C ASP A 41 -12.75 1.46 -7.07
N PHE A 42 -12.63 1.72 -8.37
CA PHE A 42 -11.47 2.34 -9.00
C PHE A 42 -11.82 3.74 -9.55
N SER A 43 -12.69 4.47 -8.84
CA SER A 43 -13.23 5.76 -9.28
C SER A 43 -12.73 6.87 -8.37
N PRO A 44 -11.45 7.33 -8.47
CA PRO A 44 -10.96 8.39 -7.62
C PRO A 44 -11.65 9.72 -7.95
N ALA A 45 -11.93 10.53 -6.92
CA ALA A 45 -12.43 11.89 -7.04
C ALA A 45 -11.30 12.90 -6.83
N TYR A 46 -10.58 12.78 -5.71
CA TYR A 46 -9.38 13.58 -5.45
C TYR A 46 -8.43 12.89 -4.47
N CYS A 47 -7.20 13.37 -4.39
CA CYS A 47 -6.22 12.90 -3.42
C CYS A 47 -5.39 14.06 -2.85
N CYS A 48 -4.80 13.84 -1.68
CA CYS A 48 -3.77 14.72 -1.13
C CYS A 48 -2.74 13.93 -0.32
N ALA A 49 -1.48 14.40 -0.30
CA ALA A 49 -0.43 13.75 0.47
C ALA A 49 0.70 14.70 0.88
N GLY A 50 1.46 14.28 1.88
CA GLY A 50 2.80 14.76 2.17
C GLY A 50 3.82 13.62 2.08
N ILE A 51 5.02 13.94 1.61
CA ILE A 51 6.15 12.99 1.56
C ILE A 51 7.28 13.47 2.46
N PHE A 52 7.98 12.53 3.08
CA PHE A 52 8.93 12.78 4.16
C PHE A 52 10.13 11.87 4.02
N ARG A 53 11.30 12.40 4.36
CA ARG A 53 12.53 11.62 4.46
C ARG A 53 12.62 10.83 5.76
N GLY A 54 11.79 11.16 6.76
CA GLY A 54 11.65 10.38 7.99
C GLY A 54 12.97 10.11 8.71
N PRO A 55 13.14 8.91 9.32
CA PRO A 55 14.42 8.45 9.87
C PRO A 55 15.52 8.20 8.84
N GLY A 56 15.31 8.49 7.55
CA GLY A 56 16.25 8.21 6.46
C GLY A 56 17.63 8.86 6.60
N ASP A 57 17.75 9.91 7.41
CA ASP A 57 19.03 10.57 7.73
C ASP A 57 19.71 10.02 9.00
N SER A 58 19.10 9.03 9.65
CA SER A 58 19.57 8.42 10.90
C SER A 58 19.84 6.92 10.69
N PRO A 59 20.90 6.56 9.93
CA PRO A 59 21.26 5.17 9.68
C PRO A 59 21.51 4.43 10.99
N THR A 60 20.98 3.22 11.09
CA THR A 60 21.08 2.39 12.28
C THR A 60 21.34 0.93 11.94
N PRO A 61 22.23 0.23 12.68
CA PRO A 61 22.38 -1.22 12.57
C PRO A 61 21.11 -2.01 12.88
N ALA A 62 20.13 -1.38 13.53
CA ALA A 62 18.83 -1.99 13.82
C ALA A 62 17.90 -2.09 12.58
N ASN A 63 18.30 -1.57 11.42
CA ASN A 63 17.54 -1.74 10.19
C ASN A 63 17.52 -3.22 9.78
N ARG A 64 16.34 -3.72 9.38
CA ARG A 64 16.13 -5.14 9.03
C ARG A 64 17.12 -5.66 7.98
N TRP A 65 17.58 -4.78 7.08
CA TRP A 65 18.47 -5.13 5.97
C TRP A 65 19.85 -4.48 6.05
N GLY A 66 20.27 -4.15 7.28
CA GLY A 66 21.58 -3.55 7.55
C GLY A 66 21.59 -2.03 7.41
N THR A 67 22.68 -1.43 7.88
CA THR A 67 22.86 0.03 7.82
C THR A 67 22.92 0.51 6.37
N TRP A 68 22.32 1.65 6.07
CA TRP A 68 22.37 2.30 4.75
C TRP A 68 23.26 3.54 4.76
N ASP A 69 23.66 3.99 3.58
CA ASP A 69 24.30 5.29 3.41
C ASP A 69 23.22 6.37 3.20
N PRO A 70 23.00 7.29 4.16
CA PRO A 70 22.01 8.35 4.03
C PRO A 70 22.34 9.34 2.89
N ALA A 71 23.61 9.48 2.49
CA ALA A 71 23.99 10.33 1.37
C ALA A 71 23.51 9.75 0.02
N MET A 72 23.37 8.44 -0.06
CA MET A 72 22.89 7.74 -1.25
C MET A 72 21.36 7.79 -1.36
N LEU A 73 20.64 7.86 -0.24
CA LEU A 73 19.18 7.95 -0.22
C LEU A 73 18.70 9.26 -0.87
N ARG A 74 18.06 9.22 -2.03
CA ARG A 74 17.53 10.42 -2.73
C ARG A 74 16.02 10.42 -2.89
N THR A 75 15.35 9.46 -2.27
CA THR A 75 13.91 9.24 -2.29
C THR A 75 13.30 9.47 -0.90
N GLU A 76 11.98 9.61 -0.83
CA GLU A 76 11.25 9.68 0.43
C GLU A 76 11.21 8.31 1.14
N THR A 77 11.18 8.30 2.47
CA THR A 77 11.06 7.06 3.25
C THR A 77 9.72 6.94 3.94
N GLY A 78 8.93 8.02 4.02
CA GLY A 78 7.57 8.05 4.51
C GLY A 78 6.66 8.91 3.64
N ALA A 79 5.40 8.51 3.48
CA ALA A 79 4.36 9.26 2.79
C ALA A 79 3.03 9.04 3.50
N PHE A 80 2.28 10.12 3.69
CA PHE A 80 1.00 10.10 4.39
C PHE A 80 -0.01 10.89 3.58
N GLY A 81 -1.20 10.35 3.38
CA GLY A 81 -2.18 10.99 2.52
C GLY A 81 -3.57 10.39 2.59
N GLN A 82 -4.46 10.97 1.80
CA GLN A 82 -5.84 10.54 1.63
C GLN A 82 -6.21 10.46 0.15
N VAL A 83 -7.07 9.49 -0.17
CA VAL A 83 -7.73 9.37 -1.47
C VAL A 83 -9.22 9.30 -1.21
N VAL A 84 -9.98 10.15 -1.88
CA VAL A 84 -11.44 10.14 -1.84
C VAL A 84 -11.95 9.58 -3.16
N LEU A 85 -12.83 8.59 -3.09
CA LEU A 85 -13.48 7.98 -4.24
C LEU A 85 -14.80 8.70 -4.54
N GLN A 86 -15.29 8.57 -5.77
CA GLN A 86 -16.57 9.16 -6.20
C GLN A 86 -17.76 8.59 -5.41
N SER A 87 -17.63 7.39 -4.85
CA SER A 87 -18.59 6.79 -3.92
C SER A 87 -18.70 7.51 -2.57
N GLY A 88 -17.77 8.43 -2.27
CA GLY A 88 -17.62 9.07 -0.95
C GLY A 88 -16.74 8.27 0.02
N THR A 89 -16.23 7.12 -0.40
CA THR A 89 -15.27 6.33 0.38
C THR A 89 -13.96 7.10 0.54
N VAL A 90 -13.40 7.10 1.75
CA VAL A 90 -12.12 7.75 2.07
C VAL A 90 -11.09 6.70 2.44
N LEU A 91 -9.97 6.70 1.73
CA LEU A 91 -8.80 5.88 2.02
C LEU A 91 -7.76 6.75 2.72
N SER A 92 -7.28 6.30 3.88
CA SER A 92 -6.10 6.87 4.52
C SER A 92 -4.89 6.00 4.20
N LEU A 93 -3.81 6.63 3.73
CA LEU A 93 -2.59 5.96 3.31
C LEU A 93 -1.47 6.36 4.26
N ASP A 94 -0.99 5.39 5.04
CA ASP A 94 0.23 5.49 5.82
C ASP A 94 1.27 4.56 5.20
N ILE A 95 2.25 5.14 4.51
CA ILE A 95 3.26 4.40 3.75
C ILE A 95 4.64 4.75 4.27
N SER A 96 5.43 3.75 4.68
CA SER A 96 6.81 4.02 5.10
C SER A 96 7.73 2.81 5.07
N TRP A 97 8.99 3.06 4.70
CA TRP A 97 10.12 2.15 4.92
C TRP A 97 10.68 2.21 6.34
N ALA A 98 10.51 3.33 7.04
CA ALA A 98 11.00 3.50 8.40
C ALA A 98 10.16 4.53 9.18
N LEU A 99 9.55 4.10 10.28
CA LEU A 99 8.93 4.94 11.30
C LEU A 99 9.19 4.38 12.69
N HIS A 100 9.28 5.24 13.70
CA HIS A 100 9.29 4.79 15.09
C HIS A 100 7.89 4.38 15.57
N VAL A 101 7.33 3.35 14.96
CA VAL A 101 6.06 2.70 15.36
C VAL A 101 6.34 1.48 16.25
N PRO A 102 5.39 1.06 17.10
CA PRO A 102 5.58 -0.10 17.95
C PRO A 102 5.80 -1.40 17.15
N GLU A 103 5.04 -1.56 16.06
CA GLU A 103 5.01 -2.78 15.25
C GLU A 103 4.90 -2.43 13.76
N ASP A 104 5.39 -3.34 12.91
CA ASP A 104 5.17 -3.28 11.48
C ASP A 104 3.68 -3.47 11.16
N ARG A 105 3.19 -2.75 10.14
CA ARG A 105 1.86 -2.94 9.54
C ARG A 105 2.00 -3.10 8.05
N GLU A 106 2.72 -4.15 7.65
CA GLU A 106 2.86 -4.59 6.26
C GLU A 106 1.62 -5.38 5.84
N GLU A 107 1.28 -5.36 4.54
CA GLU A 107 0.17 -6.15 3.96
C GLU A 107 -1.18 -6.01 4.71
N THR A 108 -1.39 -4.85 5.33
CA THR A 108 -2.54 -4.62 6.20
C THR A 108 -3.47 -3.59 5.57
N VAL A 109 -4.76 -3.94 5.48
CA VAL A 109 -5.84 -3.04 5.05
C VAL A 109 -7.00 -3.18 6.03
N THR A 110 -7.43 -2.05 6.58
CA THR A 110 -8.59 -1.99 7.48
C THR A 110 -9.77 -1.37 6.71
N LEU A 111 -10.88 -2.09 6.64
CA LEU A 111 -12.14 -1.66 6.06
C LEU A 111 -13.12 -1.34 7.18
N CYS A 112 -13.76 -0.17 7.09
CA CYS A 112 -14.74 0.31 8.06
C CYS A 112 -16.07 0.52 7.35
N GLY A 113 -16.96 -0.46 7.43
CA GLY A 113 -18.31 -0.39 6.86
C GLY A 113 -19.35 0.09 7.87
N THR A 114 -20.59 0.21 7.41
CA THR A 114 -21.74 0.60 8.24
C THR A 114 -22.24 -0.53 9.14
N ALA A 115 -22.07 -1.79 8.71
CA ALA A 115 -22.54 -2.97 9.45
C ALA A 115 -21.42 -3.72 10.19
N ALA A 116 -20.19 -3.65 9.67
CA ALA A 116 -19.03 -4.36 10.20
C ALA A 116 -17.73 -3.68 9.76
N GLY A 117 -16.65 -3.97 10.49
CA GLY A 117 -15.29 -3.71 10.06
C GLY A 117 -14.59 -5.01 9.67
N ALA A 118 -13.54 -4.91 8.86
CA ALA A 118 -12.64 -6.02 8.59
C ALA A 118 -11.20 -5.51 8.56
N GLU A 119 -10.26 -6.35 8.98
CA GLU A 119 -8.83 -6.04 8.85
C GLU A 119 -8.11 -7.25 8.27
N LEU A 120 -7.55 -7.09 7.07
CA LEU A 120 -6.62 -8.04 6.49
C LEU A 120 -5.23 -7.77 7.08
N PHE A 121 -4.49 -8.84 7.38
CA PHE A 121 -3.11 -8.80 7.87
C PHE A 121 -2.36 -10.05 7.38
N PRO A 122 -1.01 -10.10 7.49
CA PRO A 122 -0.26 -11.29 7.09
C PRO A 122 -0.81 -12.58 7.71
N GLY A 123 -1.22 -13.53 6.86
CA GLY A 123 -1.74 -14.83 7.28
C GLY A 123 -3.20 -14.88 7.72
N GLY A 124 -3.99 -13.81 7.54
CA GLY A 124 -5.42 -13.88 7.85
C GLY A 124 -6.18 -12.56 7.80
N TYR A 125 -7.39 -12.57 8.35
CA TYR A 125 -8.19 -11.37 8.52
C TYR A 125 -9.07 -11.45 9.77
N THR A 126 -9.53 -10.29 10.23
CA THR A 126 -10.57 -10.19 11.23
C THR A 126 -11.85 -9.61 10.65
N VAL A 127 -12.98 -9.92 11.28
CA VAL A 127 -14.27 -9.26 11.06
C VAL A 127 -14.78 -8.78 12.42
N SER A 128 -15.08 -7.50 12.53
CA SER A 128 -15.54 -6.84 13.74
C SER A 128 -16.99 -6.38 13.59
N GLY A 129 -17.81 -6.58 14.61
CA GLY A 129 -19.20 -6.18 14.62
C GLY A 129 -19.86 -6.40 15.98
N THR A 130 -21.18 -6.56 15.98
CA THR A 130 -21.97 -6.78 17.19
C THR A 130 -22.63 -8.16 17.20
N GLN A 131 -22.60 -8.84 18.34
CA GLN A 131 -23.43 -10.02 18.60
C GLN A 131 -24.30 -9.74 19.83
N GLY A 132 -25.56 -9.35 19.60
CA GLY A 132 -26.43 -8.80 20.65
C GLY A 132 -25.83 -7.53 21.25
N ALA A 133 -25.71 -7.47 22.58
CA ALA A 133 -25.15 -6.31 23.28
C ALA A 133 -23.61 -6.32 23.42
N ARG A 134 -22.91 -7.18 22.68
CA ARG A 134 -21.44 -7.34 22.77
C ARG A 134 -20.77 -6.94 21.47
N LEU A 135 -19.65 -6.23 21.58
CA LEU A 135 -18.69 -6.09 20.49
C LEU A 135 -17.93 -7.41 20.33
N VAL A 136 -17.81 -7.89 19.10
CA VAL A 136 -17.11 -9.13 18.78
C VAL A 136 -16.16 -8.89 17.61
N THR A 137 -14.97 -9.47 17.71
CA THR A 137 -14.02 -9.57 16.60
C THR A 137 -13.72 -11.05 16.39
N THR A 138 -14.07 -11.56 15.21
CA THR A 138 -13.78 -12.94 14.80
C THR A 138 -12.52 -12.94 13.94
N ARG A 139 -11.59 -13.85 14.23
CA ARG A 139 -10.33 -14.01 13.50
C ARG A 139 -10.38 -15.24 12.61
N TYR A 140 -9.97 -15.06 11.36
CA TYR A 140 -9.83 -16.10 10.35
C TYR A 140 -8.37 -16.21 9.95
N GLN A 141 -7.86 -17.43 9.84
CA GLN A 141 -6.52 -17.71 9.33
C GLN A 141 -6.63 -18.06 7.86
N MET A 142 -5.70 -17.56 7.06
CA MET A 142 -5.52 -17.97 5.67
C MET A 142 -4.32 -18.93 5.59
N PRO A 143 -4.34 -19.88 4.65
CA PRO A 143 -3.21 -20.76 4.42
C PRO A 143 -1.93 -19.96 4.13
N GLU A 144 -0.83 -20.37 4.73
CA GLU A 144 0.49 -19.74 4.56
C GLU A 144 1.08 -20.19 3.21
N GLU A 145 0.81 -19.42 2.15
CA GLU A 145 1.26 -19.80 0.81
C GLU A 145 1.65 -18.57 -0.03
N GLU A 146 2.62 -17.77 0.43
CA GLU A 146 3.16 -16.64 -0.33
C GLU A 146 3.67 -17.06 -1.74
N GLN A 147 4.20 -18.28 -1.86
CA GLN A 147 4.55 -18.88 -3.16
C GLN A 147 3.32 -19.22 -4.03
N SER A 148 2.15 -19.50 -3.43
CA SER A 148 0.93 -19.76 -4.20
C SER A 148 0.37 -18.49 -4.81
N ALA A 149 0.44 -17.34 -4.13
CA ALA A 149 -0.15 -16.10 -4.64
C ALA A 149 0.57 -15.61 -5.91
N ASN A 150 1.90 -15.58 -5.88
CA ASN A 150 2.72 -15.26 -7.05
C ASN A 150 2.49 -16.25 -8.20
N ARG A 151 2.40 -17.54 -7.86
CA ARG A 151 2.11 -18.59 -8.85
C ARG A 151 0.72 -18.43 -9.45
N ALA A 152 -0.30 -18.17 -8.65
CA ALA A 152 -1.68 -17.96 -9.09
C ALA A 152 -1.80 -16.73 -9.99
N GLN A 153 -1.09 -15.64 -9.69
CA GLN A 153 -1.01 -14.48 -10.55
C GLN A 153 -0.42 -14.82 -11.93
N LEU A 154 0.69 -15.56 -11.96
CA LEU A 154 1.31 -16.00 -13.22
C LEU A 154 0.41 -16.98 -13.99
N GLU A 155 -0.25 -17.90 -13.29
CA GLU A 155 -1.21 -18.83 -13.88
C GLU A 155 -2.42 -18.09 -14.48
N ASP A 156 -2.98 -17.09 -13.79
CA ASP A 156 -4.06 -16.26 -14.32
C ASP A 156 -3.63 -15.50 -15.58
N PHE A 157 -2.43 -14.91 -15.57
CA PHE A 157 -1.89 -14.21 -16.73
C PHE A 157 -1.74 -15.16 -17.94
N LEU A 158 -1.14 -16.33 -17.74
CA LEU A 158 -0.95 -17.33 -18.80
C LEU A 158 -2.28 -17.86 -19.33
N SER A 159 -3.23 -18.15 -18.46
CA SER A 159 -4.58 -18.61 -18.84
C SER A 159 -5.34 -17.52 -19.58
N SER A 160 -5.21 -16.25 -19.18
CA SER A 160 -5.85 -15.12 -19.87
C SER A 160 -5.41 -15.00 -21.32
N ILE A 161 -4.11 -15.21 -21.60
CA ILE A 161 -3.58 -15.24 -22.96
C ILE A 161 -4.14 -16.43 -23.74
N ARG A 162 -4.12 -17.64 -23.16
CA ARG A 162 -4.55 -18.87 -23.82
C ARG A 162 -6.04 -18.91 -24.13
N GLU A 163 -6.85 -18.35 -23.22
CA GLU A 163 -8.31 -18.39 -23.27
C GLU A 163 -8.91 -17.12 -23.90
N HIS A 164 -8.08 -16.15 -24.29
CA HIS A 164 -8.51 -14.85 -24.83
C HIS A 164 -9.49 -14.11 -23.92
N ARG A 165 -9.27 -14.17 -22.60
CA ARG A 165 -10.04 -13.43 -21.59
C ARG A 165 -9.20 -12.34 -20.94
N LEU A 166 -9.85 -11.44 -20.21
CA LEU A 166 -9.15 -10.49 -19.37
C LEU A 166 -8.52 -11.20 -18.15
N PRO A 167 -7.32 -10.75 -17.70
CA PRO A 167 -6.79 -11.13 -16.41
C PRO A 167 -7.67 -10.61 -15.28
N LEU A 168 -7.57 -11.25 -14.11
CA LEU A 168 -8.31 -10.90 -12.90
C LEU A 168 -8.11 -9.43 -12.53
N VAL A 169 -6.86 -8.95 -12.61
CA VAL A 169 -6.51 -7.53 -12.47
C VAL A 169 -6.24 -6.97 -13.86
N THR A 170 -7.07 -6.03 -14.29
CA THR A 170 -7.00 -5.45 -15.63
C THR A 170 -6.00 -4.29 -15.72
N ALA A 171 -5.48 -4.04 -16.92
CA ALA A 171 -4.60 -2.89 -17.16
C ALA A 171 -5.27 -1.54 -16.84
N ALA A 172 -6.60 -1.45 -17.01
CA ALA A 172 -7.36 -0.25 -16.66
C ALA A 172 -7.36 0.02 -15.15
N GLN A 173 -7.52 -1.02 -14.32
CA GLN A 173 -7.41 -0.91 -12.87
C GLN A 173 -6.00 -0.48 -12.45
N SER A 174 -4.96 -1.12 -13.00
CA SER A 174 -3.57 -0.73 -12.72
C SER A 174 -3.26 0.70 -13.14
N LEU A 175 -3.84 1.19 -14.24
CA LEU A 175 -3.69 2.59 -14.66
C LEU A 175 -4.27 3.55 -13.63
N VAL A 176 -5.43 3.25 -13.05
CA VAL A 176 -6.04 4.08 -11.99
C VAL A 176 -5.13 4.15 -10.77
N VAL A 177 -4.57 3.02 -10.33
CA VAL A 177 -3.60 2.98 -9.21
C VAL A 177 -2.42 3.92 -9.49
N MET A 178 -1.85 3.86 -10.70
CA MET A 178 -0.74 4.72 -11.10
C MET A 178 -1.14 6.20 -11.20
N GLN A 179 -2.34 6.51 -11.69
CA GLN A 179 -2.86 7.88 -11.71
C GLN A 179 -2.96 8.45 -10.30
N ILE A 180 -3.48 7.68 -9.35
CA ILE A 180 -3.61 8.11 -7.96
C ILE A 180 -2.23 8.33 -7.33
N LEU A 181 -1.29 7.41 -7.50
CA LEU A 181 0.08 7.58 -6.99
C LEU A 181 0.74 8.84 -7.57
N SER A 182 0.63 9.05 -8.88
CA SER A 182 1.13 10.27 -9.54
C SER A 182 0.46 11.53 -8.97
N GLY A 183 -0.85 11.46 -8.71
CA GLY A 183 -1.63 12.50 -8.05
C GLY A 183 -1.14 12.81 -6.63
N LEU A 184 -0.82 11.79 -5.83
CA LEU A 184 -0.28 11.94 -4.48
C LEU A 184 1.10 12.62 -4.50
N TYR A 185 2.02 12.19 -5.38
CA TYR A 185 3.30 12.88 -5.57
C TYR A 185 3.13 14.33 -6.00
N ARG A 186 2.22 14.57 -6.96
CA ARG A 186 1.91 15.92 -7.43
C ARG A 186 1.33 16.77 -6.31
N SER A 187 0.43 16.23 -5.50
CA SER A 187 -0.15 16.91 -4.34
C SER A 187 0.94 17.30 -3.34
N ALA A 188 1.85 16.38 -3.01
CA ALA A 188 2.93 16.63 -2.07
C ALA A 188 3.89 17.73 -2.56
N ARG A 189 4.15 17.80 -3.86
CA ARG A 189 4.98 18.86 -4.47
C ARG A 189 4.27 20.21 -4.53
N GLU A 190 2.97 20.22 -4.86
CA GLU A 190 2.20 21.46 -5.05
C GLU A 190 1.52 21.97 -3.76
N LEU A 191 1.59 21.18 -2.67
CA LEU A 191 0.96 21.46 -1.38
C LEU A 191 -0.54 21.75 -1.47
N ARG A 192 -1.24 21.00 -2.34
CA ARG A 192 -2.70 21.12 -2.55
C ARG A 192 -3.29 19.79 -3.03
N PRO A 193 -4.61 19.58 -2.86
CA PRO A 193 -5.27 18.40 -3.44
C PRO A 193 -5.20 18.36 -4.97
N VAL A 194 -5.23 17.14 -5.53
CA VAL A 194 -5.33 16.86 -6.97
C VAL A 194 -6.64 16.15 -7.25
N GLU A 195 -7.44 16.70 -8.17
CA GLU A 195 -8.69 16.12 -8.69
C GLU A 195 -8.43 15.24 -9.92
N PHE A 196 -9.29 14.25 -10.14
CA PHE A 196 -9.21 13.27 -11.25
C PHE A 196 -10.31 13.46 -12.29
#